data_AF-A0AAV6K8F0-F1
#
_entry.id   AF-A0AAV6K8F0-F1
#
_cell.length_a   1.000
_cell.length_b   1.000
_cell.length_c   1.000
_cell.angle_alpha   90.00
_cell.angle_beta   90.00
_cell.angle_gamma   90.00
#
_symmetry.space_group_name_H-M   'P 1'
#
loop_
_entity.id
_entity.type
_entity.pdbx_description
1 polymer ?
#
loop_
_entity_poly.entity_id
_entity_poly.type
_entity_poly.pdbx_seq_one_letter_code
_entity_poly.pdbx_strand_id
1 'polypeptide(L)'
;MFGHLRRDFGCFDQIEATTSPWKSEKSITMCVKLEFQGTALPPEQLAWCGMDSVLLYWDDMLLMVGPYGDPVCYLYDEPIILIPECDGVRILSNTSMEFLQWVPDSTVSIFKIGSTLPAALLYDALDHFDRRSAKADENLRLIRSSLPEAVEACIDAAGHEFDVSRQRTLLRAASYGQAFSRLVRILFQYFKCSDEKSE
;
A
#
# COMPACT_ATOMS: atom_id res chain seq x y z
N MET A 1 -1.62 -11.93 -16.64
CA MET A 1 -2.63 -13.01 -16.59
C MET A 1 -3.06 -13.08 -15.13
N PHE A 2 -4.00 -12.23 -14.72
CA PHE A 2 -4.47 -12.14 -13.34
C PHE A 2 -5.59 -13.17 -13.15
N GLY A 3 -5.35 -14.14 -12.28
CA GLY A 3 -6.29 -15.21 -11.96
C GLY A 3 -7.59 -14.65 -11.38
N HIS A 4 -8.70 -15.16 -11.87
CA HIS A 4 -10.05 -14.91 -11.37
C HIS A 4 -10.20 -15.54 -9.98
N LEU A 5 -10.18 -14.73 -8.92
CA LEU A 5 -10.57 -15.17 -7.58
C LEU A 5 -12.11 -15.18 -7.50
N ARG A 6 -12.70 -16.37 -7.40
CA ARG A 6 -14.12 -16.55 -7.10
C ARG A 6 -14.39 -16.03 -5.68
N ARG A 7 -15.40 -15.17 -5.55
CA ARG A 7 -15.96 -14.73 -4.28
C ARG A 7 -17.14 -15.63 -3.95
N ASP A 8 -16.94 -16.60 -3.06
CA ASP A 8 -18.06 -17.29 -2.44
C ASP A 8 -18.40 -16.58 -1.12
N PHE A 9 -19.59 -15.99 -1.09
CA PHE A 9 -20.16 -15.30 0.06
C PHE A 9 -20.78 -16.32 1.02
N GLY A 10 -20.31 -16.37 2.26
CA GLY A 10 -20.94 -17.07 3.38
C GLY A 10 -21.22 -16.10 4.54
N CYS A 11 -22.41 -16.23 5.15
CA CYS A 11 -23.02 -15.36 6.16
C CYS A 11 -22.12 -14.97 7.35
N PHE A 12 -22.11 -13.69 7.69
CA PHE A 12 -21.56 -13.13 8.95
C PHE A 12 -22.72 -12.73 9.86
N ASP A 13 -22.84 -13.36 11.04
CA ASP A 13 -23.76 -12.90 12.09
C ASP A 13 -22.98 -12.32 13.29
N GLN A 14 -23.26 -11.04 13.55
CA GLN A 14 -23.11 -10.25 14.78
C GLN A 14 -21.86 -10.42 15.69
N ILE A 15 -21.08 -9.35 15.75
CA ILE A 15 -20.05 -9.09 16.78
C ILE A 15 -20.74 -8.55 18.05
N GLU A 16 -20.73 -9.32 19.14
CA GLU A 16 -21.03 -8.78 20.48
C GLU A 16 -19.73 -8.57 21.28
N ALA A 17 -19.54 -7.33 21.76
CA ALA A 17 -18.44 -6.97 22.63
C ALA A 17 -18.71 -7.45 24.06
N THR A 18 -17.99 -8.49 24.51
CA THR A 18 -17.94 -8.82 25.95
C THR A 18 -16.66 -8.26 26.56
N THR A 19 -16.82 -7.49 27.62
CA THR A 19 -15.73 -6.90 28.41
C THR A 19 -15.02 -8.01 29.19
N SER A 20 -13.81 -8.40 28.77
CA SER A 20 -12.97 -9.32 29.56
C SER A 20 -12.17 -8.54 30.63
N PRO A 21 -12.11 -9.02 31.89
CA PRO A 21 -11.43 -8.34 32.98
C PRO A 21 -10.02 -8.92 33.18
N TRP A 22 -9.04 -8.51 32.38
CA TRP A 22 -7.64 -8.85 32.65
C TRP A 22 -6.77 -7.60 32.64
N LYS A 23 -6.32 -7.21 33.84
CA LYS A 23 -5.22 -6.28 34.07
C LYS A 23 -3.92 -7.07 34.07
N SER A 24 -3.09 -6.92 33.04
CA SER A 24 -1.63 -6.99 33.20
C SER A 24 -0.95 -6.07 32.18
N GLU A 25 -0.17 -5.14 32.72
CA GLU A 25 0.71 -4.27 31.94
C GLU A 25 1.81 -5.10 31.28
N LYS A 26 2.08 -4.79 30.00
CA LYS A 26 3.17 -5.31 29.17
C LYS A 26 3.00 -6.72 28.59
N SER A 27 1.88 -6.96 27.93
CA SER A 27 1.86 -7.70 26.67
C SER A 27 0.56 -7.32 25.99
N ILE A 28 0.61 -6.60 24.87
CA ILE A 28 -0.57 -6.44 24.01
C ILE A 28 -0.77 -7.80 23.33
N THR A 29 -1.23 -8.78 24.11
CA THR A 29 -1.88 -9.96 23.56
C THR A 29 -3.25 -9.47 23.15
N MET A 30 -3.35 -8.94 21.93
CA MET A 30 -4.64 -8.74 21.29
C MET A 30 -5.21 -10.15 21.10
N CYS A 31 -6.00 -10.62 22.07
CA CYS A 31 -6.84 -11.80 21.90
C CYS A 31 -7.88 -11.43 20.85
N VAL A 32 -7.53 -11.56 19.57
CA VAL A 32 -8.53 -11.61 18.52
C VAL A 32 -9.24 -12.94 18.73
N LYS A 33 -10.38 -12.89 19.43
CA LYS A 33 -11.29 -14.03 19.53
C LYS A 33 -12.00 -14.11 18.19
N LEU A 34 -11.31 -14.62 17.17
CA LEU A 34 -11.95 -15.02 15.92
C LEU A 34 -12.78 -16.25 16.26
N GLU A 35 -14.06 -16.05 16.58
CA GLU A 35 -15.03 -17.13 16.55
C GLU A 35 -15.28 -17.48 15.08
N PHE A 36 -14.29 -18.13 14.46
CA PHE A 36 -14.43 -18.71 13.13
C PHE A 36 -15.31 -19.96 13.29
N GLN A 37 -16.55 -19.88 12.82
CA GLN A 37 -17.42 -21.05 12.70
C GLN A 37 -16.83 -22.00 11.65
N GLY A 38 -15.90 -22.87 12.05
CA GLY A 38 -15.36 -23.87 11.13
C GLY A 38 -14.36 -24.84 11.72
N THR A 39 -13.41 -24.38 12.53
CA THR A 39 -12.31 -25.24 12.99
C THR A 39 -11.90 -24.91 14.41
N ALA A 40 -12.11 -25.84 15.34
CA ALA A 40 -11.65 -25.73 16.74
C ALA A 40 -10.12 -25.82 16.91
N LEU A 41 -9.36 -25.78 15.81
CA LEU A 41 -7.91 -25.96 15.79
C LEU A 41 -7.20 -24.60 15.69
N PRO A 42 -6.12 -24.37 16.45
CA PRO A 42 -5.30 -23.17 16.32
C PRO A 42 -4.63 -23.14 14.93
N PRO A 43 -4.31 -21.93 14.40
CA PRO A 43 -3.57 -21.80 13.14
C PRO A 43 -2.20 -22.47 13.26
N GLU A 44 -1.76 -23.06 12.16
CA GLU A 44 -0.42 -23.64 12.02
C GLU A 44 0.65 -22.55 12.04
N GLN A 45 0.37 -21.41 11.42
CA GLN A 45 1.24 -20.24 11.47
C GLN A 45 0.43 -18.95 11.66
N LEU A 46 1.02 -18.04 12.43
CA LEU A 46 0.52 -16.69 12.63
C LEU A 46 1.64 -15.70 12.31
N ALA A 47 1.33 -14.68 11.50
CA ALA A 47 2.28 -13.66 11.08
C ALA A 47 1.64 -12.28 11.05
N TRP A 48 2.35 -11.26 11.52
CA TRP A 48 1.96 -9.88 11.24
C TRP A 48 2.23 -9.54 9.78
N CYS A 49 1.29 -8.83 9.15
CA CYS A 49 1.41 -8.32 7.80
C CYS A 49 1.32 -6.79 7.86
N GLY A 50 2.47 -6.12 7.84
CA GLY A 50 2.54 -4.68 8.08
C GLY A 50 2.23 -4.31 9.54
N MET A 51 1.60 -3.15 9.74
CA MET A 51 1.48 -2.54 11.07
C MET A 51 0.25 -3.00 11.86
N ASP A 52 -0.84 -3.34 11.17
CA ASP A 52 -2.15 -3.48 11.79
C ASP A 52 -2.95 -4.72 11.33
N SER A 53 -2.40 -5.54 10.43
CA SER A 53 -3.06 -6.76 9.97
C SER A 53 -2.31 -8.03 10.38
N VAL A 54 -3.07 -9.10 10.61
CA VAL A 54 -2.56 -10.43 11.00
C VAL A 54 -3.00 -11.46 9.98
N LEU A 55 -2.07 -12.35 9.61
CA LEU A 55 -2.32 -13.55 8.84
C LEU A 55 -2.41 -14.76 9.77
N LEU A 56 -3.40 -15.60 9.51
CA LEU A 56 -3.62 -16.87 10.18
C LEU A 56 -3.74 -17.96 9.11
N TYR A 57 -2.92 -19.00 9.22
CA TYR A 57 -2.83 -20.07 8.24
C TYR A 57 -3.23 -21.42 8.85
N TRP A 58 -4.07 -22.17 8.13
CA TRP A 58 -4.47 -23.54 8.44
C TRP A 58 -4.49 -24.36 7.14
N ASP A 59 -3.82 -25.50 7.06
CA ASP A 59 -3.88 -26.45 5.93
C ASP A 59 -3.84 -25.78 4.53
N ASP A 60 -4.99 -25.48 3.92
CA ASP A 60 -5.12 -24.82 2.61
C ASP A 60 -5.64 -23.36 2.67
N MET A 61 -5.95 -22.85 3.86
CA MET A 61 -6.61 -21.55 4.08
C MET A 61 -5.70 -20.53 4.77
N LEU A 62 -5.50 -19.38 4.12
CA LEU A 62 -4.83 -18.21 4.67
C LEU A 62 -5.84 -17.07 4.87
N LEU A 63 -6.06 -16.68 6.12
CA LEU A 63 -6.96 -15.60 6.51
C LEU A 63 -6.18 -14.35 6.90
N MET A 64 -6.49 -13.23 6.27
CA MET A 64 -5.99 -11.90 6.63
C MET A 64 -7.05 -11.12 7.39
N VAL A 65 -6.70 -10.67 8.58
CA VAL A 65 -7.57 -9.88 9.46
C VAL A 65 -6.92 -8.53 9.69
N GLY A 66 -7.53 -7.48 9.15
CA GLY A 66 -7.15 -6.09 9.41
C GLY A 66 -8.00 -5.46 10.52
N PRO A 67 -7.68 -4.22 10.94
CA PRO A 67 -8.46 -3.51 11.96
C PRO A 67 -9.78 -2.94 11.40
N TYR A 68 -9.90 -2.85 10.07
CA TYR A 68 -11.05 -2.30 9.37
C TYR A 68 -11.48 -3.24 8.24
N GLY A 69 -12.80 -3.40 8.08
CA GLY A 69 -13.39 -4.20 7.00
C GLY A 69 -13.51 -5.69 7.31
N ASP A 70 -13.99 -6.42 6.32
CA ASP A 70 -14.17 -7.88 6.42
C ASP A 70 -12.83 -8.60 6.23
N PRO A 71 -12.59 -9.71 6.94
CA PRO A 71 -11.43 -10.57 6.71
C PRO A 71 -11.34 -11.01 5.25
N VAL A 72 -10.11 -11.11 4.74
CA VAL A 72 -9.85 -11.60 3.38
C VAL A 72 -9.29 -13.02 3.46
N CYS A 73 -9.94 -13.96 2.78
CA CYS A 73 -9.55 -15.36 2.75
C CYS A 73 -8.89 -15.71 1.40
N TYR A 74 -7.74 -16.38 1.46
CA TYR A 74 -7.01 -16.92 0.33
C TYR A 74 -6.92 -18.44 0.48
N LEU A 75 -7.11 -19.17 -0.62
CA LEU A 75 -7.00 -20.62 -0.67
C LEU A 75 -5.77 -21.01 -1.49
N TYR A 76 -4.99 -21.94 -0.97
CA TYR A 76 -3.75 -22.44 -1.56
C TYR A 76 -3.86 -23.96 -1.82
N ASP A 77 -3.51 -24.39 -3.03
CA ASP A 77 -3.55 -25.81 -3.41
C ASP A 77 -2.33 -26.61 -2.89
N GLU A 78 -1.31 -25.93 -2.36
CA GLU A 78 -0.08 -26.51 -1.83
C GLU A 78 0.23 -25.94 -0.43
N PRO A 79 0.93 -26.69 0.44
CA PRO A 79 1.38 -26.17 1.72
C PRO A 79 2.26 -24.93 1.55
N ILE A 80 2.02 -23.92 2.38
CA ILE A 80 2.76 -22.66 2.38
C ILE A 80 3.49 -22.39 3.68
N ILE A 81 4.53 -21.55 3.60
CA ILE A 81 5.27 -21.02 4.74
C ILE A 81 5.19 -19.50 4.70
N LEU A 82 4.83 -18.90 5.83
CA LEU A 82 4.78 -17.45 6.03
C LEU A 82 6.11 -16.95 6.58
N ILE A 83 6.73 -16.01 5.87
CA ILE A 83 7.94 -15.31 6.30
C ILE A 83 7.60 -13.83 6.52
N PRO A 84 7.47 -13.38 7.78
CA PRO A 84 7.20 -11.98 8.07
C PRO A 84 8.33 -11.06 7.59
N GLU A 85 7.96 -9.94 6.97
CA GLU A 85 8.83 -8.84 6.57
C GLU A 85 8.35 -7.53 7.23
N CYS A 86 9.09 -6.43 7.06
CA CYS A 86 8.71 -5.14 7.67
C CYS A 86 7.36 -4.62 7.15
N ASP A 87 7.09 -4.79 5.85
CA ASP A 87 5.94 -4.17 5.17
C ASP A 87 4.88 -5.19 4.74
N GLY A 88 5.05 -6.47 5.08
CA GLY A 88 4.15 -7.53 4.63
C GLY A 88 4.64 -8.93 5.01
N VAL A 89 4.16 -9.94 4.29
CA VAL A 89 4.54 -11.34 4.48
C VAL A 89 4.86 -11.96 3.14
N ARG A 90 6.02 -12.61 3.07
CA ARG A 90 6.39 -13.47 1.96
C ARG A 90 5.82 -14.86 2.17
N ILE A 91 5.09 -15.32 1.18
CA ILE A 91 4.42 -16.62 1.16
C ILE A 91 5.22 -17.50 0.21
N LEU A 92 5.77 -18.59 0.75
CA LEU A 92 6.52 -19.56 -0.02
C LEU A 92 5.73 -20.86 -0.12
N SER A 93 5.51 -21.33 -1.34
CA SER A 93 5.08 -22.70 -1.62
C SER A 93 6.24 -23.49 -2.24
N ASN A 94 5.99 -24.73 -2.65
CA ASN A 94 6.98 -25.51 -3.40
C ASN A 94 7.17 -25.00 -4.83
N THR A 95 6.22 -24.23 -5.35
CA THR A 95 6.17 -23.83 -6.76
C THR A 95 6.18 -22.32 -6.98
N SER A 96 5.85 -21.53 -5.96
CA SER A 96 5.71 -20.07 -6.04
C SER A 96 6.32 -19.36 -4.83
N MET A 97 6.66 -18.10 -5.07
CA MET A 97 6.97 -17.12 -4.04
C MET A 97 6.10 -15.89 -4.30
N GLU A 98 5.28 -15.55 -3.32
CA GLU A 98 4.36 -14.43 -3.35
C GLU A 98 4.68 -13.46 -2.21
N PHE A 99 4.34 -12.18 -2.41
CA PHE A 99 4.46 -11.17 -1.36
C PHE A 99 3.09 -10.55 -1.12
N LEU A 100 2.58 -10.74 0.09
CA LEU A 100 1.31 -10.18 0.53
C LEU A 100 1.58 -8.96 1.40
N GLN A 101 1.02 -7.82 1.01
CA GLN A 101 1.07 -6.58 1.76
C GLN A 101 -0.27 -5.86 1.66
N TRP A 102 -0.52 -4.97 2.61
CA TRP A 102 -1.61 -4.01 2.46
C TRP A 102 -1.25 -2.99 1.36
N VAL A 103 -2.23 -2.58 0.55
CA VAL A 103 -1.96 -1.65 -0.56
C VAL A 103 -1.73 -0.26 0.03
N PRO A 104 -0.54 0.35 -0.14
CA PRO A 104 -0.23 1.65 0.43
C PRO A 104 -1.16 2.75 -0.06
N ASP A 105 -1.48 3.70 0.83
CA ASP A 105 -2.39 4.82 0.52
C ASP A 105 -1.89 5.67 -0.64
N SER A 106 -0.58 5.84 -0.80
CA SER A 106 0.03 6.55 -1.93
C SER A 106 -0.30 5.86 -3.25
N THR A 107 -0.12 4.54 -3.34
CA THR A 107 -0.50 3.73 -4.50
C THR A 107 -2.00 3.80 -4.78
N VAL A 108 -2.84 3.68 -3.74
CA VAL A 108 -4.30 3.83 -3.89
C VAL A 108 -4.64 5.23 -4.40
N SER A 109 -4.00 6.27 -3.89
CA SER A 109 -4.29 7.65 -4.28
C SER A 109 -4.05 7.92 -5.76
N ILE A 110 -3.09 7.23 -6.38
CA ILE A 110 -2.72 7.39 -7.79
C ILE A 110 -3.55 6.48 -8.69
N PHE A 111 -3.65 5.19 -8.35
CA PHE A 111 -4.18 4.18 -9.27
C PHE A 111 -5.64 3.80 -9.02
N LYS A 112 -6.28 4.32 -7.96
CA LYS A 112 -7.73 4.14 -7.77
C LYS A 112 -8.48 4.72 -8.96
N ILE A 113 -9.36 3.91 -9.53
CA ILE A 113 -10.17 4.30 -10.69
C ILE A 113 -10.99 5.55 -10.36
N GLY A 114 -10.87 6.57 -11.21
CA GLY A 114 -11.54 7.85 -11.01
C GLY A 114 -10.95 8.69 -9.87
N SER A 115 -9.72 8.39 -9.42
CA SER A 115 -9.04 9.24 -8.45
C SER A 115 -8.83 10.64 -9.03
N THR A 116 -9.26 11.63 -8.26
CA THR A 116 -9.02 13.06 -8.52
C THR A 116 -8.06 13.65 -7.47
N LEU A 117 -7.37 12.80 -6.72
CA LEU A 117 -6.40 13.22 -5.72
C LEU A 117 -5.16 13.83 -6.39
N PRO A 118 -4.40 14.69 -5.66
CA PRO A 118 -3.28 15.42 -6.26
C PRO A 118 -2.24 14.54 -6.96
N ALA A 119 -1.91 13.38 -6.38
CA ALA A 119 -0.93 12.45 -6.93
C ALA A 119 -1.42 11.80 -8.24
N ALA A 120 -2.70 11.41 -8.33
CA ALA A 120 -3.30 10.92 -9.57
C ALA A 120 -3.29 11.98 -10.66
N LEU A 121 -3.69 13.22 -10.33
CA LEU A 121 -3.69 14.33 -11.29
C LEU A 121 -2.28 14.68 -11.77
N LEU A 122 -1.25 14.56 -10.92
CA LEU A 122 0.15 14.73 -11.32
C LEU A 122 0.60 13.61 -12.26
N TYR A 123 0.23 12.37 -11.96
CA TYR A 123 0.53 11.22 -12.80
C TYR A 123 -0.13 11.35 -14.19
N ASP A 124 -1.39 11.77 -14.25
CA ASP A 124 -2.11 12.07 -15.49
C ASP A 124 -1.52 13.27 -16.23
N ALA A 125 -1.06 14.29 -15.51
CA ALA A 125 -0.39 15.44 -16.11
C ALA A 125 0.87 15.02 -16.87
N LEU A 126 1.64 14.04 -16.36
CA LEU A 126 2.79 13.48 -17.06
C LEU A 126 2.36 12.79 -18.37
N ASP A 127 1.32 11.95 -18.36
CA ASP A 127 0.82 11.29 -19.57
C ASP A 127 0.35 12.32 -20.62
N HIS A 128 -0.36 13.36 -20.18
CA HIS A 128 -0.75 14.46 -21.05
C HIS A 128 0.44 15.26 -21.58
N PHE A 129 1.50 15.44 -20.78
CA PHE A 129 2.73 16.10 -21.20
C PHE A 129 3.46 15.29 -22.27
N ASP A 130 3.61 13.97 -22.08
CA ASP A 130 4.22 13.07 -23.06
C ASP A 130 3.45 13.09 -24.40
N ARG A 131 2.13 13.30 -24.35
CA ARG A 131 1.24 13.47 -25.54
C ARG A 131 1.19 14.90 -26.08
N ARG A 132 1.98 15.83 -25.54
CA ARG A 132 1.99 17.26 -25.91
C ARG A 132 0.62 17.94 -25.82
N SER A 133 -0.18 17.56 -24.82
CA SER A 133 -1.53 18.09 -24.60
C SER A 133 -1.51 19.26 -23.61
N ALA A 134 -2.29 20.30 -23.90
CA ALA A 134 -2.49 21.44 -22.98
C ALA A 134 -3.11 21.03 -21.63
N LYS A 135 -3.78 19.87 -21.57
CA LYS A 135 -4.35 19.28 -20.35
C LYS A 135 -3.32 19.04 -19.25
N ALA A 136 -2.04 18.89 -19.60
CA ALA A 136 -0.97 18.76 -18.62
C ALA A 136 -0.85 20.01 -17.72
N ASP A 137 -0.96 21.20 -18.31
CA ASP A 137 -0.93 22.47 -17.57
C ASP A 137 -2.23 22.69 -16.78
N GLU A 138 -3.37 22.28 -17.33
CA GLU A 138 -4.66 22.31 -16.62
C GLU A 138 -4.58 21.49 -15.32
N ASN A 139 -4.13 20.24 -15.40
CA ASN A 139 -3.98 19.36 -14.23
C ASN A 139 -3.00 19.94 -13.21
N LEU A 140 -1.84 20.45 -13.65
CA LEU A 140 -0.86 21.08 -12.75
C LEU A 140 -1.44 22.31 -12.04
N ARG A 141 -2.26 23.12 -12.71
CA ARG A 141 -2.91 24.28 -12.08
C ARG A 141 -3.90 23.85 -11.00
N LEU A 142 -4.62 22.75 -11.20
CA LEU A 142 -5.57 22.21 -10.20
C LEU A 142 -4.88 21.82 -8.89
N ILE A 143 -3.66 21.28 -8.98
CA ILE A 143 -2.92 20.74 -7.83
C ILE A 143 -1.81 21.66 -7.34
N ARG A 144 -1.74 22.91 -7.79
CA ARG A 144 -0.59 23.80 -7.55
C ARG A 144 -0.26 23.98 -6.06
N SER A 145 -1.27 24.04 -5.19
CA SER A 145 -1.11 24.19 -3.74
C SER A 145 -0.68 22.90 -3.04
N SER A 146 -0.98 21.74 -3.64
CA SER A 146 -0.70 20.41 -3.11
C SER A 146 0.34 19.64 -3.93
N LEU A 147 1.11 20.37 -4.76
CA LEU A 147 2.07 19.79 -5.68
C LEU A 147 3.26 19.11 -4.94
N PRO A 148 3.81 19.68 -3.85
CA PRO A 148 4.83 18.98 -3.05
C PRO A 148 4.33 17.63 -2.53
N GLU A 149 3.11 17.58 -2.00
CA GLU A 149 2.50 16.36 -1.47
C GLU A 149 2.22 15.34 -2.58
N ALA A 150 1.80 15.79 -3.76
CA ALA A 150 1.62 14.93 -4.92
C ALA A 150 2.96 14.31 -5.38
N VAL A 151 4.05 15.08 -5.36
CA VAL A 151 5.40 14.61 -5.69
C VAL A 151 5.85 13.54 -4.70
N GLU A 152 5.72 13.78 -3.40
CA GLU A 152 6.07 12.81 -2.37
C GLU A 152 5.24 11.52 -2.50
N ALA A 153 3.94 11.63 -2.76
CA ALA A 153 3.09 10.47 -2.98
C ALA A 153 3.50 9.65 -4.22
N CYS A 154 3.96 10.29 -5.30
CA CYS A 154 4.53 9.57 -6.45
C CYS A 154 5.85 8.86 -6.11
N ILE A 155 6.71 9.47 -5.28
CA ILE A 155 7.98 8.86 -4.84
C ILE A 155 7.70 7.67 -3.93
N ASP A 156 6.81 7.84 -2.95
CA ASP A 156 6.39 6.81 -2.02
C ASP A 156 5.76 5.62 -2.75
N ALA A 157 4.78 5.87 -3.63
CA ALA A 157 4.17 4.82 -4.45
C ALA A 157 5.21 4.09 -5.32
N ALA A 158 6.23 4.79 -5.84
CA ALA A 158 7.30 4.15 -6.62
C ALA A 158 8.13 3.17 -5.79
N GLY A 159 8.24 3.39 -4.48
CA GLY A 159 8.91 2.48 -3.53
C GLY A 159 8.14 1.16 -3.33
N HIS A 160 6.84 1.16 -3.57
CA HIS A 160 5.96 0.00 -3.36
C HIS A 160 5.62 -0.75 -4.66
N GLU A 161 6.00 -0.23 -5.83
CA GLU A 161 5.76 -0.88 -7.12
C GLU A 161 6.87 -1.89 -7.47
N PHE A 162 6.46 -3.12 -7.79
CA PHE A 162 7.37 -4.16 -8.31
C PHE A 162 7.60 -4.07 -9.82
N ASP A 163 6.69 -3.44 -10.57
CA ASP A 163 6.83 -3.26 -12.01
C ASP A 163 7.76 -2.06 -12.30
N VAL A 164 8.92 -2.36 -12.90
CA VAL A 164 9.97 -1.36 -13.19
C VAL A 164 9.45 -0.24 -14.11
N SER A 165 8.52 -0.54 -15.02
CA SER A 165 7.95 0.47 -15.92
C SER A 165 7.05 1.45 -15.16
N ARG A 166 6.22 0.96 -14.24
CA ARG A 166 5.39 1.78 -13.35
C ARG A 166 6.23 2.58 -12.38
N GLN A 167 7.19 1.95 -11.71
CA GLN A 167 8.14 2.62 -10.82
C GLN A 167 8.84 3.78 -11.54
N ARG A 168 9.36 3.54 -12.75
CA ARG A 168 9.98 4.58 -13.57
C ARG A 168 9.02 5.70 -13.93
N THR A 169 7.77 5.38 -14.25
CA THR A 169 6.76 6.37 -14.64
C THR A 169 6.37 7.25 -13.45
N LEU A 170 6.21 6.66 -12.26
CA LEU A 170 5.97 7.39 -11.00
C LEU A 170 7.11 8.36 -10.67
N LEU A 171 8.37 7.92 -10.78
CA LEU A 171 9.53 8.78 -10.58
C LEU A 171 9.64 9.89 -11.64
N ARG A 172 9.24 9.61 -12.88
CA ARG A 172 9.12 10.64 -13.93
C ARG A 172 8.04 11.67 -13.57
N ALA A 173 6.91 11.24 -13.02
CA ALA A 173 5.83 12.14 -12.62
C ALA A 173 6.27 13.05 -11.46
N ALA A 174 6.96 12.48 -10.47
CA ALA A 174 7.59 13.22 -9.38
C ALA A 174 8.60 14.26 -9.92
N SER A 175 9.51 13.85 -10.80
CA SER A 175 10.50 14.75 -11.42
C SER A 175 9.84 15.86 -12.25
N TYR A 176 8.77 15.54 -12.97
CA TYR A 176 7.97 16.51 -13.70
C TYR A 176 7.35 17.54 -12.76
N GLY A 177 6.69 17.12 -11.67
CA GLY A 177 6.11 18.02 -10.67
C GLY A 177 7.15 18.92 -9.98
N GLN A 178 8.34 18.37 -9.66
CA GLN A 178 9.43 19.14 -9.06
C GLN A 178 9.86 20.34 -9.90
N ALA A 179 9.80 20.26 -11.23
CA ALA A 179 10.14 21.37 -12.12
C ALA A 179 9.23 22.61 -11.93
N PHE A 180 8.02 22.41 -11.40
CA PHE A 180 7.03 23.47 -11.16
C PHE A 180 6.91 23.87 -9.68
N SER A 181 7.49 23.10 -8.77
CA SER A 181 7.59 23.44 -7.35
C SER A 181 8.61 24.55 -7.11
N ARG A 182 8.15 25.72 -6.68
CA ARG A 182 9.01 26.89 -6.36
C ARG A 182 10.08 26.59 -5.32
N LEU A 183 9.85 25.63 -4.42
CA LEU A 183 10.76 25.25 -3.34
C LEU A 183 12.08 24.63 -3.83
N VAL A 184 12.03 23.78 -4.88
CA VAL A 184 13.24 23.15 -5.44
C VAL A 184 14.09 24.17 -6.19
N ARG A 185 13.47 25.15 -6.87
CA ARG A 185 14.20 26.26 -7.48
C ARG A 185 14.98 27.08 -6.46
N ILE A 186 14.40 27.38 -5.30
CA ILE A 186 15.07 28.18 -4.27
C ILE A 186 16.20 27.37 -3.61
N LEU A 187 16.01 26.08 -3.31
CA LEU A 187 17.05 25.24 -2.70
C LEU A 187 18.25 25.01 -3.62
N PHE A 188 18.05 24.72 -4.91
CA PHE A 188 19.16 24.62 -5.87
C PHE A 188 19.88 25.95 -6.08
N GLN A 189 19.18 27.07 -6.01
CA GLN A 189 19.77 28.40 -6.16
C GLN A 189 20.52 28.84 -4.88
N TYR A 190 20.05 28.43 -3.70
CA TYR A 190 20.77 28.59 -2.43
C TYR A 190 22.03 27.72 -2.36
N PHE A 191 21.98 26.45 -2.77
CA PHE A 191 23.18 25.59 -2.82
C PHE A 191 24.22 26.13 -3.81
N LYS A 192 23.80 26.56 -5.02
CA LYS A 192 24.71 27.23 -5.97
C LYS A 192 25.34 28.51 -5.40
N CYS A 193 24.59 29.31 -4.65
CA CYS A 193 25.07 30.57 -4.07
C CYS A 193 26.04 30.35 -2.89
N SER A 194 25.96 29.21 -2.20
CA SER A 194 26.89 28.85 -1.12
C SER A 194 28.26 28.43 -1.64
N ASP A 195 28.31 27.70 -2.77
CA ASP A 195 29.59 27.29 -3.38
C ASP A 195 30.33 28.47 -4.04
N GLU A 196 29.61 29.49 -4.52
CA GLU A 196 30.16 30.67 -5.19
C GLU A 196 30.69 31.76 -4.21
N LYS A 197 30.50 31.57 -2.89
CA LYS A 197 31.03 32.46 -1.84
C LYS A 197 32.25 31.90 -1.08
N SER A 198 32.76 30.75 -1.51
CA SER A 198 33.92 30.08 -0.90
C SER A 198 35.19 30.10 -1.76
N GLU A 199 35.23 30.92 -2.82
CA GLU A 199 36.46 31.26 -3.58
C GLU A 199 36.85 32.73 -3.39
#